data_AF-A0A1I1Z9T2-F1
#
_entry.id   AF-A0A1I1Z9T2-F1
#
_cell.length_a   1.000
_cell.length_b   1.000
_cell.length_c   1.000
_cell.angle_alpha   90.00
_cell.angle_beta   90.00
_cell.angle_gamma   90.00
#
_symmetry.space_group_name_H-M   'P 1'
#
loop_
_entity.id
_entity.type
_entity.pdbx_description
1 polymer ?
#
loop_
_entity_poly.entity_id
_entity_poly.type
_entity_poly.pdbx_seq_one_letter_code
_entity_poly.pdbx_strand_id
1 'polypeptide(L)'
;MTVNELVSSAVVLYMQGGREQELEYVSRSECSQLGWYFWLKNVPGVYEMEMKGYDPEMNSQGAGREDFYIRYYPALDEDVLESYSVLEQLARFDKNVFDDSEITTDMEEHEICPCCAVPQKHGNHGHEHGSGCHCGHEHGHQILKRRPKGIPGILKKFDMNKKLFMIGDLTVSINEKATSFTASLKTSKSIIERAQEAITIQQAGETTVLVEKGGIDRHVPGYELSARFMEFFCGRVLETVAKGKPAAVCVKGGPVAASGSCPNVDETADITIQYIFSKGG
;
A
#
# COMPACT_ATOMS: atom_id res chain seq x y z
N MET A 1 -23.22 1.84 -4.58
CA MET A 1 -21.79 1.58 -4.77
C MET A 1 -21.03 2.63 -3.99
N THR A 2 -20.57 2.26 -2.80
CA THR A 2 -19.65 3.07 -1.99
C THR A 2 -18.22 2.87 -2.48
N VAL A 3 -17.29 3.72 -2.04
CA VAL A 3 -15.85 3.54 -2.32
C VAL A 3 -15.34 2.24 -1.70
N ASN A 4 -15.79 1.89 -0.50
CA ASN A 4 -15.45 0.62 0.14
C ASN A 4 -15.88 -0.59 -0.71
N GLU A 5 -17.13 -0.59 -1.18
CA GLU A 5 -17.64 -1.64 -2.08
C GLU A 5 -16.81 -1.72 -3.36
N LEU A 6 -16.46 -0.57 -3.96
CA LEU A 6 -15.64 -0.50 -5.17
C LEU A 6 -14.26 -1.11 -4.95
N VAL A 7 -13.52 -0.63 -3.94
CA VAL A 7 -12.14 -1.05 -3.65
C VAL A 7 -12.10 -2.52 -3.26
N SER A 8 -12.97 -2.95 -2.34
CA SER A 8 -13.03 -4.34 -1.89
C SER A 8 -13.37 -5.29 -3.04
N SER A 9 -14.32 -4.93 -3.90
CA SER A 9 -14.67 -5.74 -5.08
C SER A 9 -13.51 -5.80 -6.08
N ALA A 10 -12.82 -4.69 -6.31
CA ALA A 10 -11.68 -4.62 -7.22
C ALA A 10 -10.52 -5.51 -6.77
N VAL A 11 -10.21 -5.51 -5.47
CA VAL A 11 -9.18 -6.40 -4.91
C VAL A 11 -9.58 -7.86 -5.08
N VAL A 12 -10.81 -8.23 -4.72
CA VAL A 12 -11.31 -9.61 -4.83
C VAL A 12 -11.30 -10.09 -6.29
N LEU A 13 -11.79 -9.27 -7.22
CA LEU A 13 -11.80 -9.60 -8.66
C LEU A 13 -10.40 -9.73 -9.23
N TYR A 14 -9.46 -8.87 -8.80
CA TYR A 14 -8.05 -8.99 -9.18
C TYR A 14 -7.47 -10.33 -8.73
N MET A 15 -7.74 -10.74 -7.48
CA MET A 15 -7.28 -12.02 -6.95
C MET A 15 -7.86 -13.22 -7.72
N GLN A 16 -9.13 -13.16 -8.11
CA GLN A 16 -9.80 -14.23 -8.87
C GLN A 16 -9.35 -14.32 -10.34
N GLY A 17 -8.77 -13.25 -10.90
CA GLY A 17 -8.45 -13.13 -12.32
C GLY A 17 -7.31 -14.03 -12.83
N GLY A 18 -6.58 -14.72 -11.94
CA GLY A 18 -5.70 -15.85 -12.28
C GLY A 18 -4.52 -15.56 -13.24
N ARG A 19 -4.08 -14.31 -13.41
CA ARG A 19 -2.93 -13.97 -14.29
C ARG A 19 -1.62 -14.00 -13.51
N GLU A 20 -0.49 -13.86 -14.21
CA GLU A 20 0.82 -13.56 -13.61
C GLU A 20 0.71 -12.33 -12.71
N GLN A 21 0.29 -12.51 -11.46
CA GLN A 21 -0.10 -11.40 -10.60
C GLN A 21 1.17 -10.66 -10.23
N GLU A 22 1.22 -9.35 -10.46
CA GLU A 22 2.27 -8.45 -9.93
C GLU A 22 2.21 -8.35 -8.40
N LEU A 23 1.28 -9.09 -7.78
CA LEU A 23 1.05 -9.25 -6.36
C LEU A 23 1.48 -10.67 -5.94
N GLU A 24 2.28 -10.77 -4.90
CA GLU A 24 2.62 -12.04 -4.23
C GLU A 24 1.60 -12.37 -3.15
N TYR A 25 1.25 -11.37 -2.32
CA TYR A 25 0.28 -11.52 -1.23
C TYR A 25 -0.56 -10.25 -1.08
N VAL A 26 -1.77 -10.42 -0.57
CA VAL A 26 -2.63 -9.33 -0.07
C VAL A 26 -3.32 -9.81 1.19
N SER A 27 -3.42 -8.93 2.17
CA SER A 27 -4.12 -9.21 3.42
C SER A 27 -4.90 -7.99 3.86
N ARG A 28 -5.99 -8.21 4.58
CA ARG A 28 -6.74 -7.12 5.19
C ARG A 28 -6.00 -6.62 6.42
N SER A 29 -5.96 -5.30 6.60
CA SER A 29 -5.56 -4.71 7.86
C SER A 29 -6.70 -4.82 8.86
N GLU A 30 -6.48 -5.54 9.96
CA GLU A 30 -7.46 -5.67 11.05
C GLU A 30 -7.67 -4.38 11.85
N CYS A 31 -6.73 -3.43 11.76
CA CYS A 31 -6.76 -2.18 12.55
C CYS A 31 -7.60 -1.06 11.93
N SER A 32 -8.25 -1.28 10.79
CA SER A 32 -9.06 -0.27 10.10
C SER A 32 -10.31 -0.90 9.47
N GLN A 33 -11.39 -0.12 9.38
CA GLN A 33 -12.62 -0.54 8.70
C GLN A 33 -12.37 -0.90 7.23
N LEU A 34 -11.45 -0.18 6.58
CA LEU A 34 -10.99 -0.45 5.24
C LEU A 34 -9.47 -0.24 5.17
N GLY A 35 -8.71 -1.31 5.32
CA GLY A 35 -7.28 -1.29 5.10
C GLY A 35 -6.77 -2.59 4.49
N TRP A 36 -5.70 -2.48 3.71
CA TRP A 36 -5.10 -3.58 2.94
C TRP A 36 -3.58 -3.46 2.95
N TYR A 37 -2.92 -4.60 3.06
CA TYR A 37 -1.49 -4.75 2.82
C TYR A 37 -1.26 -5.41 1.47
N PHE A 38 -0.29 -4.91 0.70
CA PHE A 38 0.05 -5.41 -0.64
C PHE A 38 1.54 -5.72 -0.71
N TRP A 39 1.85 -7.00 -0.93
CA TRP A 39 3.21 -7.47 -1.20
C TRP A 39 3.36 -7.64 -2.70
N LEU A 40 3.98 -6.67 -3.36
CA LEU A 40 4.18 -6.70 -4.81
C LEU A 40 5.37 -7.58 -5.19
N LYS A 41 5.32 -8.19 -6.37
CA LYS A 41 6.44 -8.94 -6.94
C LYS A 41 7.62 -8.03 -7.18
N ASN A 42 8.82 -8.53 -6.86
CA ASN A 42 10.09 -7.81 -7.02
C ASN A 42 10.17 -6.47 -6.25
N VAL A 43 9.28 -6.26 -5.29
CA VAL A 43 9.35 -5.17 -4.32
C VAL A 43 9.55 -5.83 -2.97
N PRO A 44 10.73 -5.71 -2.31
CA PRO A 44 10.98 -6.36 -1.03
C PRO A 44 10.03 -5.90 0.08
N GLY A 45 9.82 -4.59 0.22
CA GLY A 45 8.92 -4.01 1.22
C GLY A 45 7.44 -4.19 0.92
N VAL A 46 6.61 -3.55 1.75
CA VAL A 46 5.15 -3.77 1.78
C VAL A 46 4.41 -2.45 1.71
N TYR A 47 3.39 -2.39 0.85
CA TYR A 47 2.49 -1.24 0.81
C TYR A 47 1.32 -1.46 1.75
N GLU A 48 0.88 -0.39 2.40
CA GLU A 48 -0.37 -0.35 3.11
C GLU A 48 -1.24 0.78 2.57
N MET A 49 -2.52 0.47 2.35
CA MET A 49 -3.58 1.44 2.15
C MET A 49 -4.54 1.38 3.34
N GLU A 50 -4.71 2.48 4.06
CA GLU A 50 -5.59 2.54 5.24
C GLU A 50 -6.55 3.72 5.10
N MET A 51 -7.86 3.48 5.17
CA MET A 51 -8.86 4.53 5.15
C MET A 51 -8.67 5.47 6.34
N LYS A 52 -8.68 6.78 6.08
CA LYS A 52 -8.65 7.80 7.13
C LYS A 52 -9.94 7.70 7.94
N GLY A 53 -9.85 7.95 9.25
CA GLY A 53 -11.03 7.93 10.11
C GLY A 53 -12.15 8.84 9.59
N TYR A 54 -13.39 8.48 9.89
CA TYR A 54 -14.57 9.27 9.53
C TYR A 54 -14.52 10.63 10.25
N ASP A 55 -14.29 11.70 9.50
CA ASP A 55 -14.42 13.08 9.98
C ASP A 55 -15.78 13.65 9.51
N PRO A 56 -16.75 13.87 10.44
CA PRO A 56 -18.06 14.42 10.11
C PRO A 56 -18.00 15.82 9.47
N GLU A 57 -16.96 16.62 9.74
CA GLU A 57 -16.82 17.99 9.23
C GLU A 57 -16.32 18.01 7.78
N MET A 58 -15.41 17.10 7.42
CA MET A 58 -14.93 16.94 6.04
C MET A 58 -15.95 16.25 5.11
N ASN A 59 -16.88 15.46 5.67
CA ASN A 59 -17.85 14.69 4.88
C ASN A 59 -19.05 15.49 4.33
N SER A 60 -19.00 16.82 4.44
CA SER A 60 -19.90 17.73 3.73
C SER A 60 -19.75 17.67 2.19
N GLN A 61 -18.73 16.98 1.67
CA GLN A 61 -18.45 16.82 0.23
C GLN A 61 -19.09 15.59 -0.44
N GLY A 62 -19.97 14.86 0.25
CA GLY A 62 -20.90 13.89 -0.36
C GLY A 62 -20.44 12.42 -0.29
N ALA A 63 -21.43 11.52 -0.28
CA ALA A 63 -21.33 10.07 0.00
C ALA A 63 -20.54 9.23 -1.03
N GLY A 64 -19.67 9.85 -1.82
CA GLY A 64 -18.92 9.22 -2.90
C GLY A 64 -17.41 9.41 -2.82
N ARG A 65 -16.86 9.99 -1.75
CA ARG A 65 -15.43 10.26 -1.60
C ARG A 65 -14.89 9.65 -0.32
N GLU A 66 -13.76 8.95 -0.40
CA GLU A 66 -13.00 8.50 0.77
C GLU A 66 -11.51 8.81 0.59
N ASP A 67 -10.84 9.11 1.69
CA ASP A 67 -9.42 9.38 1.74
C ASP A 67 -8.67 8.26 2.47
N PHE A 68 -7.45 7.99 2.04
CA PHE A 68 -6.60 6.89 2.50
C PHE A 68 -5.18 7.39 2.77
N TYR A 69 -4.55 6.87 3.81
CA TYR A 69 -3.10 6.89 3.97
C TYR A 69 -2.48 5.81 3.10
N ILE A 70 -1.46 6.16 2.32
CA ILE A 70 -0.59 5.19 1.65
C ILE A 70 0.75 5.17 2.37
N ARG A 71 1.14 4.00 2.85
CA ARG A 71 2.43 3.77 3.51
C ARG A 71 3.24 2.74 2.75
N TYR A 72 4.55 2.86 2.88
CA TYR A 72 5.49 1.83 2.44
C TYR A 72 6.40 1.47 3.60
N TYR A 73 6.39 0.19 3.96
CA TYR A 73 7.25 -0.40 4.98
C TYR A 73 8.42 -1.09 4.27
N PRO A 74 9.63 -0.49 4.23
CA PRO A 74 10.77 -1.08 3.55
C PRO A 74 11.18 -2.41 4.21
N ALA A 75 11.76 -3.32 3.43
CA ALA A 75 12.49 -4.44 4.01
C ALA A 75 13.79 -3.94 4.68
N LEU A 76 14.32 -4.73 5.61
CA LEU A 76 15.50 -4.35 6.40
C LEU A 76 16.78 -4.19 5.56
N ASP A 77 16.80 -4.80 4.38
CA ASP A 77 17.91 -4.79 3.43
C ASP A 77 17.68 -3.84 2.24
N GLU A 78 16.59 -3.06 2.24
CA GLU A 78 16.36 -2.06 1.20
C GLU A 78 17.08 -0.74 1.51
N ASP A 79 17.88 -0.26 0.57
CA ASP A 79 18.58 1.03 0.65
C ASP A 79 17.63 2.20 0.97
N VAL A 80 16.37 2.13 0.50
CA VAL A 80 15.39 3.20 0.75
C VAL A 80 15.09 3.37 2.23
N LEU A 81 15.30 2.36 3.09
CA LEU A 81 15.10 2.47 4.54
C LEU A 81 15.98 3.57 5.16
N GLU A 82 17.21 3.76 4.67
CA GLU A 82 18.13 4.80 5.15
C GLU A 82 17.60 6.22 4.88
N SER A 83 16.63 6.36 3.96
CA SER A 83 16.00 7.64 3.63
C SER A 83 14.82 8.00 4.54
N TYR A 84 14.36 7.07 5.38
CA TYR A 84 13.31 7.32 6.37
C TYR A 84 13.89 8.00 7.61
N SER A 85 13.02 8.62 8.42
CA SER A 85 13.43 9.24 9.69
C SER A 85 14.10 8.25 10.62
N VAL A 86 14.96 8.75 11.53
CA VAL A 86 15.60 7.90 12.54
C VAL A 86 14.56 7.13 13.36
N LEU A 87 13.42 7.75 13.67
CA LEU A 87 12.32 7.10 14.39
C LEU A 87 11.71 5.94 13.59
N GLU A 88 11.46 6.12 12.29
CA GLU A 88 10.95 5.07 11.41
C GLU A 88 11.96 3.92 11.28
N GLN A 89 13.25 4.23 11.11
CA GLN A 89 14.31 3.22 11.07
C GLN A 89 14.33 2.39 12.37
N LEU A 90 14.37 3.05 13.54
CA LEU A 90 14.36 2.36 14.83
C LEU A 90 13.10 1.50 15.02
N ALA A 91 11.93 2.05 14.67
CA ALA A 91 10.67 1.31 14.74
C ALA A 91 10.71 0.06 13.85
N ARG A 92 11.27 0.16 12.65
CA ARG A 92 11.38 -0.96 11.70
C ARG A 92 12.26 -2.10 12.21
N PHE A 93 13.32 -1.80 12.98
CA PHE A 93 14.21 -2.79 13.60
C PHE A 93 13.66 -3.36 14.93
N ASP A 94 12.64 -2.74 15.55
CA ASP A 94 12.05 -3.24 16.79
C ASP A 94 11.08 -4.40 16.52
N LYS A 95 11.49 -5.61 16.89
CA LYS A 95 10.68 -6.85 16.78
C LYS A 95 9.41 -6.84 17.64
N ASN A 96 9.30 -5.92 18.59
CA ASN A 96 8.05 -5.73 19.34
C ASN A 96 7.08 -4.83 18.60
N VAL A 97 7.52 -4.09 17.57
CA VAL A 97 6.73 -3.19 16.74
C VAL A 97 6.35 -3.84 15.41
N PHE A 98 7.31 -4.46 14.72
CA PHE A 98 7.09 -5.12 13.43
C PHE A 98 7.06 -6.64 13.55
N ASP A 99 6.13 -7.25 12.82
CA ASP A 99 6.03 -8.68 12.59
C ASP A 99 6.76 -9.02 11.27
N ASP A 100 7.93 -9.62 11.40
CA ASP A 100 8.73 -10.16 10.29
C ASP A 100 8.63 -11.69 10.19
N SER A 101 7.62 -12.31 10.82
CA SER A 101 7.36 -13.74 10.63
C SER A 101 7.10 -14.06 9.16
N GLU A 102 7.42 -15.28 8.75
CA GLU A 102 7.20 -15.71 7.37
C GLU A 102 5.69 -15.78 7.09
N ILE A 103 5.28 -15.32 5.91
CA ILE A 103 3.92 -15.52 5.44
C ILE A 103 3.72 -17.03 5.20
N THR A 104 2.95 -17.69 6.06
CA THR A 104 2.62 -19.11 5.94
C THR A 104 1.26 -19.27 5.30
N THR A 105 1.22 -19.88 4.11
CA THR A 105 -0.03 -20.19 3.37
C THR A 105 -0.98 -21.13 4.10
N ASP A 106 -0.57 -21.68 5.24
CA ASP A 106 -1.15 -22.86 5.85
C ASP A 106 -1.92 -22.57 7.14
N MET A 107 -1.92 -21.32 7.66
CA MET A 107 -2.31 -21.08 9.06
C MET A 107 -3.27 -19.91 9.36
N GLU A 108 -3.69 -19.09 8.41
CA GLU A 108 -4.68 -18.04 8.69
C GLU A 108 -5.89 -18.19 7.75
N GLU A 109 -7.09 -18.43 8.33
CA GLU A 109 -8.40 -18.50 7.63
C GLU A 109 -8.76 -17.21 6.86
N HIS A 110 -7.86 -16.23 6.82
CA HIS A 110 -8.00 -14.92 6.17
C HIS A 110 -6.97 -14.68 5.06
N GLU A 111 -6.03 -15.59 4.85
CA GLU A 111 -5.06 -15.54 3.74
C GLU A 111 -5.55 -16.45 2.60
N ILE A 112 -6.62 -16.00 1.95
CA ILE A 112 -7.26 -16.76 0.89
C ILE A 112 -6.28 -16.91 -0.27
N CYS A 113 -5.81 -18.14 -0.49
CA CYS A 113 -5.21 -18.52 -1.76
C CYS A 113 -6.20 -18.16 -2.90
N PRO A 114 -5.80 -17.38 -3.91
CA PRO A 114 -6.69 -16.86 -4.95
C PRO A 114 -7.51 -17.93 -5.70
N CYS A 115 -7.08 -19.20 -5.64
CA CYS A 115 -7.79 -20.34 -6.22
C CYS A 115 -8.97 -20.85 -5.36
N CYS A 116 -8.88 -20.70 -4.04
CA CYS A 116 -9.80 -21.32 -3.06
C CYS A 116 -10.90 -20.36 -2.56
N ALA A 117 -10.88 -19.10 -3.02
CA ALA A 117 -11.82 -18.04 -2.62
C ALA A 117 -13.28 -18.26 -3.06
N VAL A 118 -13.55 -19.30 -3.87
CA VAL A 118 -14.88 -19.53 -4.45
C VAL A 118 -15.52 -20.72 -3.73
N PRO A 119 -16.57 -20.52 -2.91
CA PRO A 119 -17.37 -21.63 -2.43
C PRO A 119 -18.19 -22.14 -3.61
N GLN A 120 -17.63 -23.08 -4.38
CA GLN A 120 -18.46 -23.86 -5.28
C GLN A 120 -19.40 -24.70 -4.42
N LYS A 121 -20.71 -24.41 -4.53
CA LYS A 121 -21.77 -25.29 -4.06
C LYS A 121 -21.59 -26.65 -4.75
N HIS A 122 -20.92 -27.58 -4.10
CA HIS A 122 -20.95 -28.97 -4.49
C HIS A 122 -21.65 -29.79 -3.42
N GLY A 123 -22.52 -30.65 -3.92
CA GLY A 123 -23.46 -31.43 -3.15
C GLY A 123 -22.78 -32.37 -2.17
N ASN A 124 -23.57 -32.69 -1.16
CA ASN A 124 -23.34 -33.62 -0.08
C ASN A 124 -22.81 -34.98 -0.59
N HIS A 125 -21.49 -35.18 -0.56
CA HIS A 125 -20.87 -36.49 -0.65
C HIS A 125 -19.89 -36.64 0.51
N GLY A 126 -20.31 -37.43 1.50
CA GLY A 126 -19.49 -37.79 2.64
C GLY A 126 -18.31 -38.63 2.20
N HIS A 127 -17.11 -38.12 2.40
CA HIS A 127 -15.90 -38.92 2.51
C HIS A 127 -15.03 -38.36 3.63
N GLU A 128 -14.78 -39.21 4.62
CA GLU A 128 -13.73 -39.04 5.61
C GLU A 128 -12.36 -39.24 4.93
N HIS A 129 -11.37 -38.50 5.45
CA HIS A 129 -9.92 -38.54 5.20
C HIS A 129 -9.33 -37.49 4.24
N GLY A 130 -8.38 -36.73 4.81
CA GLY A 130 -7.09 -36.45 4.15
C GLY A 130 -6.99 -35.09 3.46
N SER A 131 -6.23 -34.20 4.08
CA SER A 131 -5.53 -33.06 3.49
C SER A 131 -5.27 -33.17 1.97
N GLY A 132 -5.98 -32.35 1.19
CA GLY A 132 -5.73 -32.23 -0.25
C GLY A 132 -6.85 -31.44 -0.91
N CYS A 133 -6.60 -30.16 -1.19
CA CYS A 133 -7.52 -29.35 -1.99
C CYS A 133 -7.63 -29.97 -3.41
N HIS A 134 -8.82 -30.42 -3.79
CA HIS A 134 -9.12 -30.97 -5.13
C HIS A 134 -9.28 -29.89 -6.21
N CYS A 135 -8.41 -28.90 -6.24
CA CYS A 135 -8.28 -28.04 -7.40
C CYS A 135 -7.22 -28.69 -8.31
N GLY A 136 -7.64 -29.17 -9.49
CA GLY A 136 -6.84 -30.05 -10.37
C GLY A 136 -5.64 -29.38 -11.05
N HIS A 137 -4.96 -28.49 -10.36
CA HIS A 137 -3.72 -27.84 -10.78
C HIS A 137 -2.62 -28.33 -9.85
N GLU A 138 -1.47 -28.70 -10.42
CA GLU A 138 -0.27 -28.94 -9.64
C GLU A 138 0.03 -27.65 -8.87
N HIS A 139 -0.25 -27.63 -7.57
CA HIS A 139 0.48 -26.76 -6.65
C HIS A 139 1.90 -27.27 -6.65
N GLY A 140 2.64 -26.94 -7.71
CA GLY A 140 4.08 -27.04 -7.71
C GLY A 140 4.51 -26.31 -6.46
N HIS A 141 4.95 -27.08 -5.46
CA HIS A 141 5.75 -26.61 -4.35
C HIS A 141 7.09 -26.15 -4.93
N GLN A 142 7.06 -25.18 -5.85
CA GLN A 142 8.16 -24.26 -5.98
C GLN A 142 8.30 -23.68 -4.60
N ILE A 143 9.49 -23.87 -4.04
CA ILE A 143 9.94 -23.30 -2.79
C ILE A 143 9.55 -21.83 -2.83
N LEU A 144 8.37 -21.49 -2.30
CA LEU A 144 7.93 -20.12 -2.17
C LEU A 144 9.02 -19.50 -1.31
N LYS A 145 9.76 -18.55 -1.88
CA LYS A 145 10.72 -17.78 -1.11
C LYS A 145 9.96 -17.28 0.11
N ARG A 146 10.36 -17.78 1.27
CA ARG A 146 9.79 -17.41 2.56
C ARG A 146 9.89 -15.90 2.68
N ARG A 147 8.76 -15.22 2.50
CA ARG A 147 8.68 -13.77 2.49
C ARG A 147 8.28 -13.32 3.89
N PRO A 148 9.04 -12.42 4.55
CA PRO A 148 8.63 -11.86 5.82
C PRO A 148 7.38 -11.00 5.64
N LYS A 149 6.51 -10.99 6.65
CA LYS A 149 5.32 -10.14 6.69
C LYS A 149 5.73 -8.66 6.60
N GLY A 150 6.69 -8.19 7.39
CA GLY A 150 7.21 -6.83 7.29
C GLY A 150 6.20 -5.73 7.61
N ILE A 151 5.18 -6.05 8.40
CA ILE A 151 4.09 -5.12 8.78
C ILE A 151 4.10 -4.86 10.28
N PRO A 152 3.54 -3.74 10.75
CA PRO A 152 3.34 -3.53 12.18
C PRO A 152 2.49 -4.63 12.83
N GLY A 153 2.88 -5.09 14.02
CA GLY A 153 2.05 -5.97 14.83
C GLY A 153 0.73 -5.30 15.22
N ILE A 154 -0.36 -6.06 15.23
CA ILE A 154 -1.74 -5.55 15.38
C ILE A 154 -1.89 -4.56 16.56
N LEU A 155 -1.42 -4.95 17.75
CA LEU A 155 -1.56 -4.11 18.94
C LEU A 155 -0.75 -2.82 18.83
N LYS A 156 0.47 -2.88 18.26
CA LYS A 156 1.33 -1.70 18.12
C LYS A 156 0.85 -0.74 17.07
N LYS A 157 0.20 -1.24 16.02
CA LYS A 157 -0.37 -0.40 14.97
C LYS A 157 -1.39 0.61 15.48
N PHE A 158 -2.11 0.31 16.57
CA PHE A 158 -3.04 1.25 17.20
C PHE A 158 -2.31 2.41 17.89
N ASP A 159 -1.13 2.16 18.45
CA ASP A 159 -0.33 3.14 19.17
C ASP A 159 0.62 3.94 18.25
N MET A 160 0.87 3.42 17.04
CA MET A 160 1.75 4.06 16.08
C MET A 160 1.15 5.36 15.53
N ASN A 161 1.99 6.39 15.42
CA ASN A 161 1.65 7.60 14.71
C ASN A 161 1.31 7.27 13.25
N LYS A 162 0.09 7.61 12.82
CA LYS A 162 -0.45 7.30 11.48
C LYS A 162 0.36 7.91 10.32
N LYS A 163 1.21 8.90 10.59
CA LYS A 163 2.10 9.50 9.58
C LYS A 163 3.41 8.76 9.39
N LEU A 164 3.79 7.87 10.32
CA LEU A 164 4.97 7.02 10.13
C LEU A 164 4.80 6.20 8.86
N PHE A 165 5.87 6.11 8.09
CA PHE A 165 5.99 5.41 6.83
C PHE A 165 5.10 5.93 5.69
N MET A 166 4.42 7.06 5.87
CA MET A 166 3.50 7.61 4.89
C MET A 166 4.24 8.16 3.67
N ILE A 167 3.84 7.72 2.48
CA ILE A 167 4.40 8.15 1.20
C ILE A 167 3.42 8.99 0.38
N GLY A 168 2.14 9.00 0.75
CA GLY A 168 1.15 9.85 0.10
C GLY A 168 -0.26 9.70 0.66
N ASP A 169 -1.14 10.58 0.19
CA ASP A 169 -2.56 10.61 0.51
C ASP A 169 -3.37 10.25 -0.74
N LEU A 170 -4.07 9.13 -0.71
CA LEU A 170 -4.93 8.70 -1.81
C LEU A 170 -6.37 9.13 -1.54
N THR A 171 -6.98 9.79 -2.52
CA THR A 171 -8.42 10.07 -2.55
C THR A 171 -9.06 9.21 -3.64
N VAL A 172 -10.12 8.49 -3.29
CA VAL A 172 -10.97 7.80 -4.27
C VAL A 172 -12.35 8.43 -4.27
N SER A 173 -12.83 8.82 -5.45
CA SER A 173 -14.13 9.46 -5.64
C SER A 173 -14.95 8.75 -6.70
N ILE A 174 -16.20 8.44 -6.40
CA ILE A 174 -17.21 7.92 -7.32
C ILE A 174 -18.11 9.10 -7.71
N ASN A 175 -18.39 9.27 -9.00
CA ASN A 175 -19.30 10.31 -9.42
C ASN A 175 -20.75 10.02 -8.97
N GLU A 176 -21.61 11.04 -8.91
CA GLU A 176 -22.99 10.91 -8.42
C GLU A 176 -23.82 9.85 -9.16
N LYS A 177 -23.53 9.63 -10.45
CA LYS A 177 -24.22 8.65 -11.28
C LYS A 177 -23.63 7.24 -11.18
N ALA A 178 -22.57 7.05 -10.38
CA ALA A 178 -21.75 5.85 -10.28
C ALA A 178 -21.28 5.28 -11.64
N THR A 179 -21.17 6.14 -12.65
CA THR A 179 -20.74 5.84 -14.01
C THR A 179 -19.24 6.05 -14.20
N SER A 180 -18.58 6.80 -13.32
CA SER A 180 -17.13 6.94 -13.31
C SER A 180 -16.61 7.00 -11.89
N PHE A 181 -15.34 6.68 -11.73
CA PHE A 181 -14.61 6.90 -10.49
C PHE A 181 -13.20 7.40 -10.79
N THR A 182 -12.63 8.09 -9.81
CA THR A 182 -11.32 8.72 -9.86
C THR A 182 -10.50 8.25 -8.67
N ALA A 183 -9.24 7.94 -8.91
CA ALA A 183 -8.25 7.71 -7.86
C ALA A 183 -7.14 8.75 -8.03
N SER A 184 -6.83 9.47 -6.96
CA SER A 184 -5.89 10.59 -6.97
C SER A 184 -4.96 10.50 -5.77
N LEU A 185 -3.67 10.27 -6.00
CA LEU A 185 -2.68 10.22 -4.93
C LEU A 185 -1.87 11.52 -4.92
N LYS A 186 -1.87 12.20 -3.77
CA LYS A 186 -1.03 13.37 -3.48
C LYS A 186 0.24 12.94 -2.76
N THR A 187 1.40 13.34 -3.28
CA THR A 187 2.74 13.09 -2.72
C THR A 187 3.67 14.25 -3.08
N SER A 188 4.97 14.15 -2.81
CA SER A 188 6.02 15.08 -3.28
C SER A 188 7.09 14.31 -4.05
N LYS A 189 7.95 14.98 -4.83
CA LYS A 189 9.08 14.31 -5.48
C LYS A 189 9.95 13.61 -4.43
N SER A 190 10.34 14.37 -3.42
CA SER A 190 11.00 13.91 -2.21
C SER A 190 10.21 14.39 -1.00
N ILE A 191 9.97 13.51 -0.02
CA ILE A 191 9.32 13.86 1.24
C ILE A 191 10.42 14.15 2.25
N ILE A 192 10.66 15.45 2.49
CA ILE A 192 11.74 15.93 3.34
C ILE A 192 11.16 16.42 4.66
N GLU A 193 11.64 15.87 5.77
CA GLU A 193 11.34 16.37 7.11
C GLU A 193 12.65 16.68 7.84
N ARG A 194 12.65 17.81 8.56
CA ARG A 194 13.80 18.28 9.32
C ARG A 194 13.58 18.09 10.82
N ALA A 195 14.62 17.63 11.50
CA ALA A 195 14.60 17.46 12.94
C ALA A 195 14.38 18.82 13.63
N GLN A 196 13.33 18.94 14.43
CA GLN A 196 13.05 20.18 15.17
C GLN A 196 14.06 20.42 16.29
N GLU A 197 14.61 19.34 16.85
CA GLU A 197 15.68 19.31 17.83
C GLU A 197 16.71 18.25 17.43
N ALA A 198 17.91 18.28 18.02
CA ALA A 198 18.93 17.27 17.73
C ALA A 198 18.46 15.88 18.19
N ILE A 199 18.62 14.89 17.32
CA ILE A 199 18.34 13.48 17.61
C ILE A 199 19.62 12.84 18.11
N THR A 200 19.61 12.29 19.31
CA THR A 200 20.79 11.74 19.97
C THR A 200 20.54 10.33 20.50
N ILE A 201 21.58 9.51 20.56
CA ILE A 201 21.57 8.19 21.19
C ILE A 201 22.69 8.08 22.22
N GLN A 202 22.50 7.23 23.23
CA GLN A 202 23.56 6.85 24.16
C GLN A 202 24.22 5.56 23.66
N GLN A 203 25.51 5.59 23.36
CA GLN A 203 26.28 4.44 22.93
C GLN A 203 27.58 4.36 23.73
N ALA A 204 27.82 3.23 24.39
CA ALA A 204 29.02 3.00 25.22
C ALA A 204 29.26 4.07 26.31
N GLY A 205 28.20 4.71 26.82
CA GLY A 205 28.29 5.77 27.82
C GLY A 205 28.56 7.16 27.25
N GLU A 206 28.65 7.30 25.93
CA GLU A 206 28.79 8.58 25.22
C GLU A 206 27.51 8.94 24.47
N THR A 207 27.21 10.24 24.44
CA THR A 207 26.08 10.77 23.66
C THR A 207 26.54 11.04 22.24
N THR A 208 25.96 10.32 21.27
CA THR A 208 26.21 10.52 19.84
C THR A 208 25.04 11.24 19.20
N VAL A 209 25.31 12.30 18.44
CA VAL A 209 24.29 13.01 17.65
C VAL A 209 24.10 12.29 16.32
N LEU A 210 22.87 11.85 16.04
CA LEU A 210 22.50 11.22 14.77
C LEU A 210 22.06 12.26 13.75
N VAL A 211 21.26 13.23 14.19
CA VAL A 211 20.78 14.33 13.33
C VAL A 211 20.87 15.62 14.13
N GLU A 212 21.55 16.61 13.57
CA GLU A 212 21.63 17.95 14.14
C GLU A 212 20.27 18.65 14.11
N LYS A 213 20.08 19.64 14.99
CA LYS A 213 18.89 20.50 14.95
C LYS A 213 18.77 21.17 13.58
N GLY A 214 17.61 21.04 12.92
CA GLY A 214 17.36 21.53 11.57
C GLY A 214 17.98 20.67 10.45
N GLY A 215 18.72 19.62 10.80
CA GLY A 215 19.21 18.61 9.87
C GLY A 215 18.06 17.85 9.20
N ILE A 216 18.35 17.22 8.06
CA ILE A 216 17.39 16.37 7.36
C ILE A 216 17.29 15.07 8.16
N ASP A 217 16.11 14.79 8.71
CA ASP A 217 15.82 13.53 9.42
C ASP A 217 15.23 12.53 8.42
N ARG A 218 14.33 13.00 7.54
CA ARG A 218 13.63 12.18 6.55
C ARG A 218 13.85 12.74 5.15
N HIS A 219 14.13 11.87 4.18
CA HIS A 219 14.30 12.22 2.77
C HIS A 219 13.83 11.10 1.83
N VAL A 220 12.55 10.74 1.92
CA VAL A 220 11.99 9.58 1.19
C VAL A 220 11.68 9.95 -0.27
N PRO A 221 11.96 9.08 -1.27
CA PRO A 221 11.57 9.29 -2.67
C PRO A 221 10.05 9.11 -2.88
N GLY A 222 9.27 10.09 -2.42
CA GLY A 222 7.81 10.03 -2.35
C GLY A 222 7.15 9.69 -3.68
N TYR A 223 7.58 10.33 -4.77
CA TYR A 223 7.01 10.09 -6.09
C TYR A 223 7.28 8.68 -6.60
N GLU A 224 8.51 8.17 -6.47
CA GLU A 224 8.87 6.85 -6.99
C GLU A 224 8.06 5.75 -6.30
N LEU A 225 8.02 5.79 -4.96
CA LEU A 225 7.28 4.81 -4.16
C LEU A 225 5.77 4.90 -4.44
N SER A 226 5.23 6.12 -4.55
CA SER A 226 3.81 6.34 -4.79
C SER A 226 3.38 5.99 -6.22
N ALA A 227 4.20 6.32 -7.22
CA ALA A 227 3.92 6.03 -8.61
C ALA A 227 3.87 4.52 -8.86
N ARG A 228 4.82 3.77 -8.28
CA ARG A 228 4.83 2.30 -8.35
C ARG A 228 3.55 1.70 -7.76
N PHE A 229 3.12 2.18 -6.60
CA PHE A 229 1.85 1.75 -6.00
C PHE A 229 0.65 2.10 -6.89
N MET A 230 0.59 3.33 -7.42
CA MET A 230 -0.54 3.78 -8.24
C MET A 230 -0.63 3.06 -9.59
N GLU A 231 0.50 2.74 -10.21
CA GLU A 231 0.56 1.95 -11.45
C GLU A 231 -0.05 0.57 -11.22
N PHE A 232 0.34 -0.11 -10.14
CA PHE A 232 -0.26 -1.38 -9.74
C PHE A 232 -1.74 -1.21 -9.38
N PHE A 233 -2.05 -0.35 -8.41
CA PHE A 233 -3.39 -0.27 -7.84
C PHE A 233 -4.43 0.21 -8.86
N CYS A 234 -4.12 1.26 -9.64
CA CYS A 234 -5.06 1.76 -10.64
C CYS A 234 -5.02 0.93 -11.93
N GLY A 235 -3.81 0.61 -12.43
CA GLY A 235 -3.63 -0.09 -13.70
C GLY A 235 -3.88 -1.60 -13.64
N ARG A 236 -3.99 -2.18 -12.44
CA ARG A 236 -4.27 -3.62 -12.27
C ARG A 236 -5.50 -3.86 -11.43
N VAL A 237 -5.58 -3.28 -10.23
CA VAL A 237 -6.66 -3.59 -9.28
C VAL A 237 -7.95 -2.89 -9.69
N LEU A 238 -7.97 -1.56 -9.78
CA LEU A 238 -9.17 -0.81 -10.12
C LEU A 238 -9.63 -1.01 -11.57
N GLU A 239 -8.71 -1.36 -12.48
CA GLU A 239 -9.09 -1.70 -13.86
C GLU A 239 -9.99 -2.96 -13.92
N THR A 240 -9.92 -3.86 -12.93
CA THR A 240 -10.76 -5.08 -12.92
C THR A 240 -12.26 -4.80 -12.80
N VAL A 241 -12.63 -3.67 -12.19
CA VAL A 241 -14.01 -3.19 -12.05
C VAL A 241 -14.38 -2.13 -13.08
N ALA A 242 -13.41 -1.60 -13.82
CA ALA A 242 -13.65 -0.68 -14.92
C ALA A 242 -13.89 -1.46 -16.22
N LYS A 243 -14.98 -1.17 -16.93
CA LYS A 243 -15.25 -1.75 -18.26
C LYS A 243 -14.43 -1.05 -19.36
N GLY A 244 -13.13 -0.82 -19.15
CA GLY A 244 -12.25 -0.12 -20.07
C GLY A 244 -10.95 0.34 -19.43
N LYS A 245 -9.94 0.62 -20.28
CA LYS A 245 -8.66 1.18 -19.86
C LYS A 245 -8.87 2.56 -19.19
N PRO A 246 -8.01 2.96 -18.23
CA PRO A 246 -8.07 4.30 -17.65
C PRO A 246 -8.01 5.37 -18.75
N ALA A 247 -8.93 6.34 -18.68
CA ALA A 247 -9.15 7.33 -19.73
C ALA A 247 -8.03 8.39 -19.80
N ALA A 248 -7.33 8.62 -18.68
CA ALA A 248 -6.15 9.48 -18.61
C ALA A 248 -5.35 9.19 -17.34
N VAL A 249 -4.02 9.21 -17.46
CA VAL A 249 -3.10 9.39 -16.33
C VAL A 249 -2.65 10.84 -16.37
N CYS A 250 -2.97 11.61 -15.34
CA CYS A 250 -2.51 12.99 -15.22
C CYS A 250 -1.56 13.10 -14.03
N VAL A 251 -0.31 13.46 -14.30
CA VAL A 251 0.65 13.86 -13.26
C VAL A 251 0.69 15.39 -13.26
N LYS A 252 0.10 16.00 -12.23
CA LYS A 252 0.17 17.46 -12.03
C LYS A 252 1.21 17.74 -10.94
N GLY A 253 2.23 18.54 -11.23
CA GLY A 253 3.26 18.90 -10.23
C GLY A 253 4.73 18.77 -10.64
N GLY A 254 5.07 18.64 -11.94
CA GLY A 254 6.44 18.70 -12.45
C GLY A 254 6.48 19.16 -13.92
N PRO A 255 7.58 19.77 -14.42
CA PRO A 255 7.56 20.42 -15.72
C PRO A 255 7.43 19.41 -16.86
N VAL A 256 6.67 19.83 -17.89
CA VAL A 256 6.68 19.23 -19.22
C VAL A 256 8.10 19.30 -19.77
N ALA A 257 8.72 18.16 -20.03
CA ALA A 257 9.99 18.11 -20.72
C ALA A 257 9.81 18.61 -22.16
N ALA A 258 10.19 19.87 -22.42
CA ALA A 258 10.67 20.29 -23.72
C ALA A 258 12.18 20.55 -23.57
N SER A 259 12.96 19.64 -24.15
CA SER A 259 14.37 19.79 -24.54
C SER A 259 15.16 20.98 -23.98
N GLY A 260 16.17 20.69 -23.15
CA GLY A 260 17.34 21.55 -22.94
C GLY A 260 17.39 22.26 -21.60
N SER A 261 18.39 21.88 -20.79
CA SER A 261 18.85 22.49 -19.53
C SER A 261 17.84 22.54 -18.37
N CYS A 262 18.15 21.80 -17.29
CA CYS A 262 17.36 21.75 -16.06
C CYS A 262 17.33 23.11 -15.34
N PRO A 263 16.14 23.71 -15.13
CA PRO A 263 15.97 24.70 -14.06
C PRO A 263 15.79 23.98 -12.72
N ASN A 264 16.27 24.60 -11.63
CA ASN A 264 16.10 24.13 -10.25
C ASN A 264 14.61 23.84 -9.96
N VAL A 265 14.26 22.57 -9.78
CA VAL A 265 12.94 22.13 -9.35
C VAL A 265 12.93 22.10 -7.82
N ASP A 266 11.89 22.68 -7.22
CA ASP A 266 11.63 22.54 -5.78
C ASP A 266 11.36 21.05 -5.47
N GLU A 267 12.25 20.41 -4.72
CA GLU A 267 12.18 18.99 -4.37
C GLU A 267 10.93 18.63 -3.54
N THR A 268 10.26 19.64 -2.98
CA THR A 268 9.09 19.49 -2.10
C THR A 268 7.75 19.70 -2.82
N ALA A 269 7.76 20.02 -4.12
CA ALA A 269 6.53 20.30 -4.86
C ALA A 269 5.51 19.15 -4.77
N ASP A 270 4.27 19.49 -4.45
CA ASP A 270 3.14 18.55 -4.42
C ASP A 270 2.88 17.99 -5.83
N ILE A 271 2.93 16.67 -5.94
CA ILE A 271 2.60 15.88 -7.14
C ILE A 271 1.29 15.16 -6.90
N THR A 272 0.38 15.28 -7.87
CA THR A 272 -0.86 14.50 -7.91
C THR A 272 -0.80 13.50 -9.06
N ILE A 273 -0.97 12.22 -8.75
CA ILE A 273 -1.10 11.12 -9.72
C ILE A 273 -2.58 10.76 -9.80
N GLN A 274 -3.22 11.01 -10.95
CA GLN A 274 -4.66 10.84 -11.11
C GLN A 274 -5.00 9.85 -12.22
N TYR A 275 -5.93 8.93 -11.91
CA TYR A 275 -6.56 8.00 -12.84
C TYR A 275 -8.07 8.23 -12.88
N ILE A 276 -8.64 8.23 -14.08
CA ILE A 276 -10.09 8.39 -14.30
C ILE A 276 -10.61 7.18 -15.06
N PHE A 277 -11.68 6.57 -14.55
CA PHE A 277 -12.31 5.39 -15.12
C PHE A 277 -13.74 5.68 -15.52
N SER A 278 -14.18 5.19 -16.69
CA SER A 278 -15.58 5.23 -17.12
C SER A 278 -16.14 3.81 -17.16
N LYS A 279 -17.33 3.59 -16.61
CA LYS A 279 -18.10 2.37 -16.88
C LYS A 279 -18.63 2.49 -18.31
N GLY A 280 -18.14 1.63 -19.20
CA GLY A 280 -18.71 1.47 -20.54
C GLY A 280 -20.23 1.30 -20.46
N GLY A 281 -20.94 2.10 -21.28
CA GLY A 281 -22.40 2.10 -21.40
C GLY A 281 -22.96 0.80 -21.95
#